data_AF-A0A938FBQ9-F1
#
_entry.id   AF-A0A938FBQ9-F1
#
_cell.length_a   1.000
_cell.length_b   1.000
_cell.length_c   1.000
_cell.angle_alpha   90.00
_cell.angle_beta   90.00
_cell.angle_gamma   90.00
#
_symmetry.space_group_name_H-M   'P 1'
#
loop_
_entity.id
_entity.type
_entity.pdbx_description
1 polymer ?
#
loop_
_entity_poly.entity_id
_entity_poly.type
_entity_poly.pdbx_seq_one_letter_code
_entity_poly.pdbx_strand_id
1 'polypeptide(L)'
;MGSGLIYIIIVGMWIAYFLPRWIANHDEVSGRSVDKFNEAMRVVGRASGKTKVDLDELLRRKENQMLVRRIVFFSILGLMTIIALFILVGFLSPTIILLPISGIGLYLVNTRHQINSINEEIEYAKQNPESKREDSKYSDLIIRSKRVAREKSEREEEHWVPLSERVTKSENEVHGITIIPKGSRGVSSTWDPISVPPPTYTQTSKAAPQRSNQGEEFSHEDLERLSRPDSDQIFDQQAADIVEEQIRTDRAANE
;
A
#
# COMPACT_ATOMS: atom_id res chain seq x y z
N MET A 1 -48.71 9.89 -38.20
CA MET A 1 -47.40 10.47 -37.82
C MET A 1 -47.10 10.19 -36.34
N GLY A 2 -47.03 8.92 -35.92
CA GLY A 2 -46.82 8.54 -34.51
C GLY A 2 -45.74 7.47 -34.29
N SER A 3 -45.25 6.85 -35.36
CA SER A 3 -44.23 5.79 -35.29
C SER A 3 -42.84 6.33 -34.92
N GLY A 4 -42.47 7.54 -35.35
CA GLY A 4 -41.17 8.15 -35.00
C GLY A 4 -41.01 8.42 -33.49
N LEU A 5 -42.11 8.70 -32.79
CA LEU A 5 -42.10 8.98 -31.36
C LEU A 5 -41.79 7.72 -30.53
N ILE A 6 -42.27 6.55 -30.98
CA ILE A 6 -41.95 5.27 -30.34
C ILE A 6 -40.44 4.97 -30.43
N TYR A 7 -39.81 5.26 -31.56
CA TYR A 7 -38.38 5.01 -31.76
C TYR A 7 -37.51 5.93 -30.90
N ILE A 8 -37.88 7.20 -30.75
CA ILE A 8 -37.16 8.13 -29.86
C ILE A 8 -37.21 7.66 -28.40
N ILE A 9 -38.36 7.17 -27.93
CA ILE A 9 -38.50 6.64 -26.56
C ILE A 9 -37.65 5.37 -26.38
N ILE A 10 -37.69 4.44 -27.34
CA ILE A 10 -36.92 3.20 -27.27
C ILE A 10 -35.42 3.50 -27.29
N VAL A 11 -34.96 4.39 -28.16
CA VAL A 11 -33.55 4.81 -28.23
C VAL A 11 -33.12 5.54 -26.96
N GLY A 12 -33.96 6.41 -26.41
CA GLY A 12 -33.70 7.08 -25.13
C GLY A 12 -33.57 6.08 -23.97
N MET A 13 -34.44 5.08 -23.89
CA MET A 13 -34.38 4.00 -22.91
C MET A 13 -33.12 3.13 -23.09
N TRP A 14 -32.74 2.86 -24.34
CA TRP A 14 -31.50 2.14 -24.65
C TRP A 14 -30.28 2.92 -24.20
N ILE A 15 -30.18 4.20 -24.55
CA ILE A 15 -29.08 5.09 -24.13
C ILE A 15 -29.01 5.16 -22.59
N ALA A 16 -30.14 5.34 -21.90
CA ALA A 16 -30.18 5.42 -20.45
C ALA A 16 -29.71 4.14 -19.76
N TYR A 17 -29.99 2.97 -20.33
CA TYR A 17 -29.55 1.68 -19.78
C TYR A 17 -28.10 1.36 -20.15
N PHE A 18 -27.69 1.67 -21.38
CA PHE A 18 -26.41 1.22 -21.93
C PHE A 18 -25.26 2.20 -21.65
N LEU A 19 -25.48 3.52 -21.56
CA LEU A 19 -24.40 4.49 -21.27
C LEU A 19 -23.74 4.26 -19.91
N PRO A 20 -24.50 4.18 -18.80
CA PRO A 20 -23.89 4.00 -17.48
C PRO A 20 -23.16 2.67 -17.37
N ARG A 21 -23.73 1.63 -17.98
CA ARG A 21 -23.16 0.29 -17.97
C ARG A 21 -21.92 0.15 -18.86
N TRP A 22 -21.85 0.92 -19.95
CA TRP A 22 -20.66 0.98 -20.80
C TRP A 22 -19.53 1.77 -20.12
N ILE A 23 -19.83 2.91 -19.48
CA ILE A 23 -18.84 3.69 -18.74
C ILE A 23 -18.26 2.88 -17.56
N ALA A 24 -19.12 2.20 -16.79
CA ALA A 24 -18.69 1.44 -15.60
C ALA A 24 -17.83 0.22 -15.97
N ASN A 25 -18.16 -0.47 -17.06
CA ASN A 25 -17.42 -1.64 -17.50
C ASN A 25 -16.01 -1.30 -18.02
N HIS A 26 -15.78 -0.10 -18.57
CA HIS A 26 -14.44 0.31 -19.03
C HIS A 26 -13.52 0.75 -17.89
N ASP A 27 -14.08 1.29 -16.80
CA ASP A 27 -13.30 1.62 -15.60
C ASP A 27 -12.93 0.38 -14.77
N GLU A 28 -13.82 -0.62 -14.69
CA GLU A 28 -13.64 -1.80 -13.83
C GLU A 28 -12.64 -2.83 -14.38
N VAL A 29 -12.55 -3.00 -15.70
CA VAL A 29 -11.77 -4.10 -16.31
C VAL A 29 -10.29 -3.72 -16.54
N SER A 30 -9.94 -2.43 -16.55
CA SER A 30 -8.56 -1.98 -16.81
C SER A 30 -7.94 -1.06 -15.75
N GLY A 31 -8.73 -0.38 -14.91
CA GLY A 31 -8.20 0.60 -13.96
C GLY A 31 -7.80 0.01 -12.61
N ARG A 32 -8.72 -0.73 -11.97
CA ARG A 32 -8.60 -1.09 -10.55
C ARG A 32 -7.43 -2.03 -10.21
N SER A 33 -7.04 -2.91 -11.13
CA SER A 33 -5.88 -3.80 -10.93
C SER A 33 -4.55 -3.06 -11.14
N VAL A 34 -4.51 -2.16 -12.12
CA VAL A 34 -3.36 -1.30 -12.41
C VAL A 34 -3.14 -0.28 -11.30
N ASP A 35 -4.22 0.31 -10.76
CA ASP A 35 -4.16 1.25 -9.65
C ASP A 35 -3.64 0.59 -8.36
N LYS A 36 -4.11 -0.63 -8.06
CA LYS A 36 -3.61 -1.41 -6.90
C LYS A 36 -2.14 -1.80 -7.06
N PHE A 37 -1.71 -2.17 -8.26
CA PHE A 37 -0.31 -2.48 -8.55
C PHE A 37 0.56 -1.22 -8.43
N ASN A 38 0.13 -0.10 -9.01
CA ASN A 38 0.82 1.19 -8.92
C ASN A 38 0.88 1.69 -7.47
N GLU A 39 -0.16 1.48 -6.68
CA GLU A 39 -0.16 1.82 -5.26
C GLU A 39 0.80 0.94 -4.46
N ALA A 40 0.81 -0.37 -4.70
CA ALA A 40 1.79 -1.28 -4.10
C ALA A 40 3.23 -0.90 -4.50
N MET A 41 3.47 -0.61 -5.78
CA MET A 41 4.75 -0.10 -6.28
C MET A 41 5.12 1.26 -5.67
N ARG A 42 4.16 2.14 -5.42
CA ARG A 42 4.37 3.44 -4.77
C ARG A 42 4.78 3.26 -3.30
N VAL A 43 4.15 2.34 -2.58
CA VAL A 43 4.54 1.98 -1.20
C VAL A 43 5.95 1.38 -1.19
N VAL A 44 6.27 0.49 -2.14
CA VAL A 44 7.62 -0.07 -2.30
C VAL A 44 8.64 1.00 -2.68
N GLY A 45 8.28 1.94 -3.56
CA GLY A 45 9.13 3.07 -3.95
C GLY A 45 9.43 4.01 -2.77
N ARG A 46 8.44 4.24 -1.91
CA ARG A 46 8.61 4.99 -0.66
C ARG A 46 9.49 4.26 0.34
N ALA A 47 9.28 2.97 0.54
CA ALA A 47 10.14 2.13 1.38
C ALA A 47 11.58 2.04 0.84
N SER A 48 11.77 2.20 -0.47
CA SER A 48 13.07 2.25 -1.15
C SER A 48 13.73 3.64 -1.11
N GLY A 49 13.24 4.59 -0.32
CA GLY A 49 13.82 5.94 -0.20
C GLY A 49 13.67 6.82 -1.45
N LYS A 50 12.87 6.40 -2.43
CA LYS A 50 12.53 7.24 -3.60
C LYS A 50 11.31 8.09 -3.28
N THR A 51 11.45 9.00 -2.34
CA THR A 51 10.45 10.02 -2.00
C THR A 51 10.58 11.22 -2.95
N LYS A 52 10.62 10.98 -4.27
CA LYS A 52 10.33 12.06 -5.19
C LYS A 52 8.82 12.15 -5.25
N VAL A 53 8.24 13.22 -4.69
CA VAL A 53 6.90 13.64 -5.10
C VAL A 53 7.02 13.95 -6.58
N ASP A 54 6.65 12.98 -7.42
CA ASP A 54 6.92 13.04 -8.84
C ASP A 54 6.01 14.11 -9.45
N LEU A 55 6.55 15.32 -9.59
CA LEU A 55 5.83 16.47 -10.15
C LEU A 55 5.27 16.12 -11.54
N ASP A 56 5.98 15.30 -12.30
CA ASP A 56 5.55 14.79 -13.59
C ASP A 56 4.31 13.89 -13.48
N GLU A 57 4.16 13.12 -12.40
CA GLU A 57 2.97 12.33 -12.12
C GLU A 57 1.76 13.23 -11.77
N LEU A 58 1.97 14.29 -11.00
CA LEU A 58 0.92 15.28 -10.69
C LEU A 58 0.45 16.02 -11.95
N LEU A 59 1.37 16.36 -12.86
CA LEU A 59 1.05 16.97 -14.15
C LEU A 59 0.25 16.01 -15.04
N ARG A 60 0.65 14.74 -15.13
CA ARG A 60 -0.11 13.71 -15.86
C ARG A 60 -1.51 13.49 -15.28
N ARG A 61 -1.65 13.47 -13.96
CA ARG A 61 -2.96 13.40 -13.29
C ARG A 61 -3.84 14.60 -13.64
N LYS A 62 -3.27 15.81 -13.67
CA LYS A 62 -3.98 17.03 -14.09
C LYS A 62 -4.45 16.92 -15.55
N GLU A 63 -3.61 16.44 -16.45
CA GLU A 63 -3.97 16.23 -17.87
C GLU A 63 -5.13 15.25 -18.04
N ASN A 64 -5.05 14.08 -17.39
CA ASN A 64 -6.12 13.08 -17.44
C ASN A 64 -7.43 13.61 -16.84
N GLN A 65 -7.35 14.38 -15.74
CA GLN A 65 -8.53 15.01 -15.17
C GLN A 65 -9.14 16.09 -16.08
N MET A 66 -8.35 16.81 -16.88
CA MET A 66 -8.90 17.77 -17.86
C MET A 66 -9.76 17.06 -18.91
N LEU A 67 -9.38 15.85 -19.34
CA LEU A 67 -10.16 15.04 -20.27
C LEU A 67 -11.48 14.58 -19.64
N VAL A 68 -11.45 14.03 -18.43
CA VAL A 68 -12.66 13.57 -17.71
C VAL A 68 -13.63 14.73 -17.46
N ARG A 69 -13.12 15.89 -17.04
CA ARG A 69 -13.94 17.11 -16.84
C ARG A 69 -14.63 17.53 -18.13
N ARG A 70 -13.94 17.43 -19.26
CA ARG A 70 -14.50 17.77 -20.56
C ARG A 70 -15.65 16.84 -20.95
N ILE A 71 -15.50 15.54 -20.70
CA ILE A 71 -16.55 14.54 -20.95
C ILE A 71 -17.76 14.78 -20.04
N VAL A 72 -17.55 15.03 -18.74
CA VAL A 72 -18.64 15.34 -17.79
C VAL A 72 -19.37 16.63 -18.17
N PHE A 73 -18.63 17.68 -18.55
CA PHE A 73 -19.21 18.94 -19.01
C PHE A 73 -20.07 18.74 -20.27
N PHE A 74 -19.55 18.02 -21.27
CA PHE A 74 -20.31 17.73 -22.49
C PHE A 74 -21.51 16.81 -22.24
N SER A 75 -21.43 15.91 -21.25
CA SER A 75 -22.56 15.09 -20.83
C SER A 75 -23.68 15.93 -20.19
N ILE A 76 -23.33 16.86 -19.29
CA ILE A 76 -24.31 17.78 -18.68
C ILE A 76 -24.91 18.72 -19.73
N LEU A 77 -24.07 19.22 -20.64
CA LEU A 77 -24.50 20.08 -21.75
C LEU A 77 -25.40 19.32 -22.73
N GLY A 78 -25.10 18.05 -23.03
CA GLY A 78 -25.92 17.18 -23.86
C GLY A 78 -27.28 16.88 -23.21
N LEU A 79 -27.30 16.64 -21.91
CA LEU A 79 -28.56 16.47 -21.16
C LEU A 79 -29.39 17.78 -21.17
N MET A 80 -28.73 18.93 -21.03
CA MET A 80 -29.34 20.25 -21.18
C MET A 80 -29.99 20.45 -22.56
N THR A 81 -29.27 20.15 -23.64
CA THR A 81 -29.80 20.32 -25.01
C THR A 81 -30.97 19.38 -25.29
N ILE A 82 -30.91 18.14 -24.79
CA ILE A 82 -32.01 17.18 -24.89
C ILE A 82 -33.25 17.72 -24.16
N ILE A 83 -33.12 18.16 -22.90
CA ILE A 83 -34.23 18.73 -22.12
C ILE A 83 -34.79 19.98 -22.81
N ALA A 84 -33.92 20.87 -23.30
CA ALA A 84 -34.34 22.06 -24.03
C ALA A 84 -35.13 21.73 -25.30
N LEU A 85 -34.73 20.68 -26.05
CA LEU A 85 -35.44 20.22 -27.24
C LEU A 85 -36.83 19.65 -26.87
N PHE A 86 -36.94 18.90 -25.77
CA PHE A 86 -38.22 18.39 -25.27
C PHE A 86 -39.18 19.51 -24.80
N ILE A 87 -38.66 20.59 -24.21
CA ILE A 87 -39.45 21.78 -23.87
C ILE A 87 -39.91 22.51 -25.13
N LEU A 88 -39.03 22.64 -26.14
CA LEU A 88 -39.36 23.30 -27.41
C LEU A 88 -40.50 22.59 -28.16
N VAL A 89 -40.54 21.25 -28.10
CA VAL A 89 -41.62 20.44 -28.67
C VAL A 89 -42.91 20.51 -27.83
N GLY A 90 -42.84 21.03 -26.60
CA GLY A 90 -43.98 21.15 -25.69
C GLY A 90 -44.30 19.87 -24.91
N PHE A 91 -43.36 18.93 -24.83
CA PHE A 91 -43.56 17.64 -24.17
C PHE A 91 -43.34 17.72 -22.64
N LEU A 92 -42.48 18.66 -22.20
CA LEU A 92 -42.08 18.83 -20.81
C LEU A 92 -42.38 20.26 -20.32
N SER A 93 -42.67 20.40 -19.02
CA SER A 93 -42.85 21.72 -18.40
C SER A 93 -41.55 22.52 -18.40
N PRO A 94 -41.57 23.84 -18.69
CA PRO A 94 -40.38 24.69 -18.65
C PRO A 94 -39.69 24.75 -17.28
N THR A 95 -40.38 24.39 -16.20
CA THR A 95 -39.82 24.38 -14.84
C THR A 95 -38.71 23.34 -14.67
N ILE A 96 -38.68 22.30 -15.52
CA ILE A 96 -37.71 21.21 -15.46
C ILE A 96 -36.30 21.70 -15.85
N ILE A 97 -36.15 22.84 -16.53
CA ILE A 97 -34.86 23.49 -16.83
C ILE A 97 -34.07 23.86 -15.56
N LEU A 98 -34.75 24.01 -14.41
CA LEU A 98 -34.09 24.34 -13.15
C LEU A 98 -33.15 23.22 -12.68
N LEU A 99 -33.47 21.96 -13.01
CA LEU A 99 -32.73 20.78 -12.60
C LEU A 99 -31.32 20.71 -13.24
N PRO A 100 -31.16 20.84 -14.56
CA PRO A 100 -29.83 20.90 -15.15
C PRO A 100 -29.09 22.22 -14.88
N ILE A 101 -29.78 23.35 -14.66
CA ILE A 101 -29.13 24.60 -14.19
C ILE A 101 -28.48 24.37 -12.81
N SER A 102 -29.18 23.69 -11.90
CA SER A 102 -28.64 23.31 -10.60
C SER A 102 -27.42 22.39 -10.73
N GLY A 103 -27.48 21.41 -11.66
CA GLY A 103 -26.35 20.54 -11.98
C GLY A 103 -25.10 21.29 -12.46
N ILE A 104 -25.26 22.33 -13.28
CA ILE A 104 -24.16 23.20 -13.74
C ILE A 104 -23.55 23.98 -12.57
N GLY A 105 -24.39 24.52 -11.67
CA GLY A 105 -23.94 25.23 -10.49
C GLY A 105 -23.07 24.36 -9.58
N LEU A 106 -23.52 23.14 -9.28
CA LEU A 106 -22.75 22.15 -8.51
C LEU A 106 -21.45 21.76 -9.20
N TYR A 107 -21.48 21.58 -10.52
CA TYR A 107 -20.29 21.27 -11.31
C TYR A 107 -19.22 22.39 -11.22
N LEU A 108 -19.62 23.66 -11.30
CA LEU A 108 -18.72 24.81 -11.16
C LEU A 108 -18.07 24.88 -9.78
N VAL A 109 -18.84 24.66 -8.71
CA VAL A 109 -18.31 24.65 -7.34
C VAL A 109 -17.32 23.49 -7.15
N ASN A 110 -17.70 22.29 -7.59
CA ASN A 110 -16.87 21.11 -7.47
C ASN A 110 -15.57 21.23 -8.28
N THR A 111 -15.65 21.72 -9.52
CA THR A 111 -14.46 21.94 -10.35
C THR A 111 -13.54 22.99 -9.75
N ARG A 112 -14.07 24.08 -9.19
CA ARG A 112 -13.26 25.09 -8.52
C ARG A 112 -12.52 24.52 -7.31
N HIS A 113 -13.21 23.74 -6.49
CA HIS A 113 -12.60 23.12 -5.32
C HIS A 113 -11.47 22.15 -5.70
N GLN A 114 -11.72 21.27 -6.69
CA GLN A 114 -10.72 20.33 -7.20
C GLN A 114 -9.52 21.01 -7.89
N ILE A 115 -9.73 22.16 -8.55
CA ILE A 115 -8.62 22.92 -9.15
C ILE A 115 -7.74 23.51 -8.06
N ASN A 116 -8.35 24.06 -7.01
CA ASN A 116 -7.61 24.67 -5.92
C ASN A 116 -6.75 23.63 -5.19
N SER A 117 -7.31 22.48 -4.82
CA SER A 117 -6.55 21.44 -4.11
C SER A 117 -5.35 20.92 -4.92
N ILE A 118 -5.52 20.72 -6.23
CA ILE A 118 -4.43 20.25 -7.11
C ILE A 118 -3.39 21.33 -7.33
N ASN A 119 -3.82 22.59 -7.44
CA ASN A 119 -2.88 23.70 -7.58
C ASN A 119 -2.05 23.87 -6.30
N GLU A 120 -2.67 23.70 -5.13
CA GLU A 120 -1.97 23.68 -3.83
C GLU A 120 -0.92 22.55 -3.81
N GLU A 121 -1.30 21.31 -4.16
CA GLU A 121 -0.36 20.19 -4.24
C GLU A 121 0.80 20.43 -5.21
N ILE A 122 0.53 21.03 -6.37
CA ILE A 122 1.56 21.39 -7.36
C ILE A 122 2.48 22.49 -6.80
N GLU A 123 1.92 23.47 -6.10
CA GLU A 123 2.69 24.55 -5.48
C GLU A 123 3.59 24.01 -4.37
N TYR A 124 3.07 23.13 -3.50
CA TYR A 124 3.87 22.44 -2.49
C TYR A 124 4.98 21.58 -3.11
N ALA A 125 4.69 20.83 -4.17
CA ALA A 125 5.69 20.03 -4.88
C ALA A 125 6.76 20.88 -5.59
N LYS A 126 6.37 22.06 -6.09
CA LYS A 126 7.31 23.03 -6.70
C LYS A 126 8.18 23.75 -5.67
N GLN A 127 7.61 24.07 -4.51
CA GLN A 127 8.33 24.73 -3.41
C GLN A 127 9.27 23.77 -2.69
N ASN A 128 8.94 22.48 -2.68
CA ASN A 128 9.74 21.43 -2.07
C ASN A 128 10.22 20.39 -3.12
N PRO A 129 10.98 20.81 -4.16
CA PRO A 129 11.47 19.92 -5.21
C PRO A 129 12.48 18.90 -4.66
N GLU A 130 13.06 19.24 -3.51
CA GLU A 130 13.99 18.49 -2.70
C GLU A 130 13.31 18.15 -1.37
N SER A 131 12.18 17.41 -1.35
CA SER A 131 11.95 16.57 -0.17
C SER A 131 13.13 15.61 -0.14
N LYS A 132 14.14 16.06 0.61
CA LYS A 132 15.48 15.54 0.75
C LYS A 132 15.42 14.04 0.51
N ARG A 133 16.22 13.54 -0.44
CA ARG A 133 16.88 12.27 -0.19
C ARG A 133 17.59 12.50 1.13
N GLU A 134 16.95 12.19 2.24
CA GLU A 134 17.71 11.64 3.33
C GLU A 134 18.28 10.37 2.72
N ASP A 135 19.46 10.52 2.10
CA ASP A 135 20.49 9.49 2.04
C ASP A 135 20.82 9.19 3.51
N SER A 136 19.83 8.71 4.27
CA SER A 136 20.06 8.10 5.54
C SER A 136 20.93 6.93 5.14
N LYS A 137 22.14 6.89 5.69
CA LYS A 137 23.10 5.81 5.50
C LYS A 137 22.39 4.44 5.57
N TYR A 138 21.35 4.37 6.41
CA TYR A 138 20.44 3.26 6.61
C TYR A 138 19.53 2.92 5.42
N SER A 139 18.98 3.88 4.66
CA SER A 139 18.21 3.58 3.45
C SER A 139 19.05 2.84 2.39
N ASP A 140 20.30 3.28 2.18
CA ASP A 140 21.24 2.60 1.30
C ASP A 140 21.71 1.25 1.86
N LEU A 141 21.90 1.15 3.17
CA LEU A 141 22.20 -0.11 3.86
C LEU A 141 21.06 -1.12 3.72
N ILE A 142 19.79 -0.71 3.83
CA ILE A 142 18.60 -1.56 3.66
C ILE A 142 18.48 -2.03 2.21
N ILE A 143 18.73 -1.16 1.23
CA ILE A 143 18.71 -1.55 -0.19
C ILE A 143 19.85 -2.53 -0.50
N ARG A 144 21.03 -2.31 0.08
CA ARG A 144 22.19 -3.20 -0.08
C ARG A 144 21.98 -4.54 0.62
N SER A 145 21.50 -4.55 1.87
CA SER A 145 21.24 -5.79 2.62
C SER A 145 20.16 -6.63 1.96
N LYS A 146 19.10 -6.02 1.43
CA LYS A 146 18.09 -6.73 0.64
C LYS A 146 18.66 -7.35 -0.64
N ARG A 147 19.59 -6.66 -1.32
CA ARG A 147 20.29 -7.22 -2.48
C ARG A 147 21.15 -8.42 -2.08
N VAL A 148 21.87 -8.33 -0.97
CA VAL A 148 22.72 -9.41 -0.45
C VAL A 148 21.87 -10.60 0.03
N ALA A 149 20.76 -10.36 0.72
CA ALA A 149 19.83 -11.40 1.14
C ALA A 149 19.22 -12.14 -0.06
N ARG A 150 18.88 -11.40 -1.12
CA ARG A 150 18.42 -11.98 -2.40
C ARG A 150 19.52 -12.74 -3.13
N GLU A 151 20.75 -12.23 -3.14
CA GLU A 151 21.88 -12.95 -3.73
C GLU A 151 22.18 -14.24 -2.94
N LYS A 152 22.02 -14.22 -1.62
CA LYS A 152 22.13 -15.40 -0.77
C LYS A 152 21.00 -16.41 -1.05
N SER A 153 19.76 -15.95 -1.22
CA SER A 153 18.64 -16.82 -1.60
C SER A 153 18.72 -17.31 -3.05
N GLU A 154 19.44 -16.61 -3.94
CA GLU A 154 19.71 -17.07 -5.31
C GLU A 154 20.90 -18.06 -5.36
N ARG A 155 21.84 -17.98 -4.40
CA ARG A 155 22.94 -18.97 -4.24
C ARG A 155 22.50 -20.25 -3.53
N GLU A 156 21.57 -20.15 -2.58
CA GLU A 156 20.82 -21.31 -2.10
C GLU A 156 19.86 -21.67 -3.23
N GLU A 157 20.17 -22.71 -4.01
CA GLU A 157 19.24 -23.20 -5.03
C GLU A 157 17.87 -23.40 -4.40
N GLU A 158 16.93 -22.48 -4.66
CA GLU A 158 15.53 -22.60 -4.26
C GLU A 158 14.98 -23.83 -5.01
N HIS A 159 15.19 -24.99 -4.43
CA HIS A 159 14.68 -26.25 -4.94
C HIS A 159 13.18 -26.20 -4.77
N TRP A 160 12.51 -25.77 -5.83
CA TRP A 160 11.07 -25.66 -5.90
C TRP A 160 10.46 -27.06 -5.79
N VAL A 161 10.19 -27.50 -4.57
CA VAL A 161 9.50 -28.75 -4.30
C VAL A 161 8.03 -28.54 -4.73
N PRO A 162 7.52 -29.25 -5.74
CA PRO A 162 6.12 -29.16 -6.12
C PRO A 162 5.19 -29.52 -4.96
N LEU A 163 3.98 -28.97 -4.95
CA LEU A 163 2.99 -29.20 -3.88
C LEU A 163 2.71 -30.70 -3.66
N SER A 164 2.74 -31.51 -4.71
CA SER A 164 2.59 -32.97 -4.64
C SER A 164 3.70 -33.63 -3.81
N GLU A 165 4.93 -33.14 -3.93
CA GLU A 165 6.08 -33.66 -3.22
C GLU A 165 6.10 -33.17 -1.76
N ARG A 166 5.53 -32.00 -1.47
CA ARG A 166 5.26 -31.55 -0.08
C ARG A 166 4.21 -32.41 0.62
N VAL A 167 3.11 -32.72 -0.04
CA VAL A 167 2.04 -33.56 0.54
C VAL A 167 2.57 -34.96 0.80
N THR A 168 3.25 -35.58 -0.17
CA THR A 168 3.82 -36.92 -0.02
C THR A 168 4.96 -36.99 0.99
N LYS A 169 5.81 -35.96 1.08
CA LYS A 169 6.83 -35.86 2.13
C LYS A 169 6.19 -35.70 3.51
N SER A 170 5.15 -34.87 3.65
CA SER A 170 4.43 -34.72 4.91
C SER A 170 3.69 -36.00 5.31
N GLU A 171 3.09 -36.72 4.36
CA GLU A 171 2.46 -38.02 4.63
C GLU A 171 3.49 -39.08 5.04
N ASN A 172 4.63 -39.14 4.37
CA ASN A 172 5.72 -40.05 4.74
C ASN A 172 6.36 -39.71 6.10
N GLU A 173 6.48 -38.43 6.45
CA GLU A 173 6.98 -38.00 7.76
C GLU A 173 5.94 -38.22 8.88
N VAL A 174 4.64 -38.06 8.58
CA VAL A 174 3.54 -38.28 9.52
C VAL A 174 3.29 -39.78 9.78
N HIS A 175 3.59 -40.66 8.84
CA HIS A 175 3.47 -42.12 9.02
C HIS A 175 4.61 -42.78 9.80
N GLY A 176 5.59 -42.01 10.30
CA GLY A 176 6.71 -42.47 11.12
C GLY A 176 6.40 -42.78 12.59
N ILE A 177 5.14 -42.88 13.00
CA ILE A 177 4.79 -43.27 14.38
C ILE A 177 4.64 -44.80 14.45
N THR A 178 5.78 -45.49 14.47
CA THR A 178 5.79 -46.93 14.82
C THR A 178 5.63 -47.05 16.33
N ILE A 179 4.46 -47.53 16.77
CA ILE A 179 4.22 -47.83 18.19
C ILE A 179 4.99 -49.10 18.55
N ILE A 180 6.17 -48.92 19.14
CA ILE A 180 6.97 -50.03 19.68
C ILE A 180 6.35 -50.46 21.02
N PRO A 181 5.94 -51.72 21.21
CA PRO A 181 5.43 -52.19 22.49
C PRO A 181 6.51 -52.08 23.56
N LYS A 182 6.17 -51.51 24.73
CA LYS A 182 7.11 -51.29 25.84
C LYS A 182 7.67 -52.64 26.32
N GLY A 183 8.92 -52.94 25.97
CA GLY A 183 9.62 -54.12 26.52
C GLY A 183 10.84 -54.65 25.76
N SER A 184 11.01 -54.37 24.47
CA SER A 184 12.15 -54.90 23.70
C SER A 184 13.33 -53.92 23.66
N ARG A 185 14.21 -54.07 24.66
CA ARG A 185 15.60 -53.62 24.83
C ARG A 185 16.27 -52.82 23.69
N GLY A 186 16.71 -51.59 24.04
CA GLY A 186 17.70 -50.77 23.32
C GLY A 186 17.67 -49.32 23.82
N VAL A 187 18.54 -48.99 24.77
CA VAL A 187 18.45 -47.84 25.71
C VAL A 187 18.84 -46.46 25.11
N SER A 188 18.63 -46.20 23.81
CA SER A 188 19.17 -44.97 23.18
C SER A 188 18.16 -44.00 22.54
N SER A 189 16.85 -44.26 22.61
CA SER A 189 15.88 -43.40 21.91
C SER A 189 14.51 -43.30 22.58
N THR A 190 14.48 -43.26 23.91
CA THR A 190 13.31 -42.71 24.62
C THR A 190 13.62 -41.25 24.90
N TRP A 191 12.85 -40.35 24.28
CA TRP A 191 12.91 -38.94 24.63
C TRP A 191 12.56 -38.77 26.10
N ASP A 192 13.54 -38.34 26.89
CA ASP A 192 13.38 -38.01 28.30
C ASP A 192 13.21 -36.47 28.37
N PRO A 193 12.16 -35.94 29.00
CA PRO A 193 11.94 -34.50 29.05
C PRO A 193 13.13 -33.82 29.74
N ILE A 194 13.84 -32.99 28.99
CA ILE A 194 14.93 -32.16 29.53
C ILE A 194 14.30 -31.15 30.48
N SER A 195 14.60 -31.28 31.77
CA SER A 195 14.14 -30.36 32.80
C SER A 195 14.75 -28.98 32.55
N VAL A 196 13.97 -28.08 31.95
CA VAL A 196 14.37 -26.68 31.75
C VAL A 196 14.42 -26.01 33.13
N PRO A 197 15.54 -25.36 33.50
CA PRO A 197 15.61 -24.64 34.76
C PRO A 197 14.56 -23.52 34.78
N PRO A 198 14.00 -23.19 35.95
CA PRO A 198 13.04 -22.11 36.05
C PRO A 198 13.66 -20.81 35.50
N PRO A 199 12.88 -20.00 34.77
CA PRO A 199 13.41 -18.82 34.11
C PRO A 199 13.98 -17.82 35.12
N THR A 200 15.09 -17.17 34.75
CA THR A 200 15.96 -16.35 35.61
C THR A 200 15.22 -15.25 36.38
N TYR A 201 14.12 -14.72 35.82
CA TYR A 201 13.30 -13.70 36.47
C TYR A 201 12.58 -14.18 37.74
N THR A 202 12.50 -15.50 37.98
CA THR A 202 11.97 -16.07 39.23
C THR A 202 12.98 -16.08 40.37
N GLN A 203 14.28 -16.08 40.06
CA GLN A 203 15.37 -16.13 41.05
C GLN A 203 16.03 -14.77 41.30
N THR A 204 15.80 -13.77 40.44
CA THR A 204 16.26 -12.42 40.71
C THR A 204 15.59 -11.88 41.97
N SER A 205 16.41 -11.43 42.92
CA SER A 205 15.94 -10.73 44.12
C SER A 205 15.01 -9.58 43.72
N LYS A 206 13.82 -9.53 44.35
CA LYS A 206 12.86 -8.44 44.18
C LYS A 206 13.61 -7.10 44.28
N ALA A 207 13.47 -6.26 43.25
CA ALA A 207 14.21 -5.01 43.14
C ALA A 207 14.13 -4.23 44.45
N ALA A 208 15.30 -3.79 44.95
CA ALA A 208 15.39 -3.01 46.16
C ALA A 208 14.48 -1.76 46.02
N PRO A 209 13.74 -1.37 47.07
CA PRO A 209 12.98 -0.13 47.03
C PRO A 209 13.95 1.01 46.71
N GLN A 210 13.63 1.81 45.69
CA GLN A 210 14.51 2.88 45.22
C GLN A 210 14.85 3.80 46.39
N ARG A 211 16.14 3.83 46.74
CA ARG A 211 16.68 4.86 47.61
C ARG A 211 16.76 6.12 46.75
N SER A 212 15.89 7.09 47.05
CA SER A 212 15.93 8.45 46.50
C SER A 212 17.30 9.07 46.82
N ASN A 213 18.29 8.79 45.98
CA ASN A 213 19.59 9.41 46.06
C ASN A 213 19.53 10.68 45.20
N GLN A 214 19.62 11.81 45.90
CA GLN A 214 19.85 13.12 45.31
C GLN A 214 21.17 13.06 44.53
N GLY A 215 21.10 13.27 43.22
CA GLY A 215 22.27 13.33 42.35
C GLY A 215 21.88 12.98 40.93
N GLU A 216 21.84 14.02 40.09
CA GLU A 216 21.43 14.01 38.67
C GLU A 216 19.91 13.95 38.45
N GLU A 217 19.31 15.13 38.64
CA GLU A 217 17.97 15.45 38.14
C GLU A 217 18.03 15.45 36.60
N PHE A 218 17.82 14.27 36.00
CA PHE A 218 17.55 14.19 34.57
C PHE A 218 16.28 15.00 34.32
N SER A 219 16.41 16.07 33.52
CA SER A 219 15.26 16.89 33.12
C SER A 219 14.20 15.98 32.50
N HIS A 220 12.93 16.32 32.70
CA HIS A 220 11.81 15.61 32.07
C HIS A 220 11.99 15.49 30.55
N GLU A 221 12.66 16.47 29.93
CA GLU A 221 13.04 16.50 28.52
C GLU A 221 14.11 15.45 28.15
N ASP A 222 15.06 15.15 29.04
CA ASP A 222 16.12 14.17 28.79
C ASP A 222 15.60 12.74 28.96
N LEU A 223 14.71 12.51 29.93
CA LEU A 223 13.96 11.26 30.04
C LEU A 223 13.03 11.06 28.84
N GLU A 224 12.42 12.12 28.34
CA GLU A 224 11.58 12.07 27.15
C GLU A 224 12.41 11.83 25.87
N ARG A 225 13.63 12.36 25.78
CA ARG A 225 14.57 12.05 24.69
C ARG A 225 15.05 10.60 24.71
N LEU A 226 15.32 10.04 25.89
CA LEU A 226 15.80 8.66 26.04
C LEU A 226 14.68 7.62 25.92
N SER A 227 13.43 7.99 26.23
CA SER A 227 12.25 7.11 26.10
C SER A 227 11.60 7.15 24.73
N ARG A 228 11.82 8.22 23.97
CA ARG A 228 11.49 8.24 22.55
C ARG A 228 12.48 7.31 21.83
N PRO A 229 12.00 6.29 21.10
CA PRO A 229 12.84 5.61 20.13
C PRO A 229 13.45 6.70 19.23
N ASP A 230 14.77 6.68 19.07
CA ASP A 230 15.46 7.61 18.18
C ASP A 230 14.74 7.58 16.82
N SER A 231 14.42 8.72 16.24
CA SER A 231 13.60 8.78 15.00
C SER A 231 14.20 7.95 13.86
N ASP A 232 15.51 7.72 13.97
CA ASP A 232 16.32 7.04 12.99
C ASP A 232 16.49 5.54 13.30
N GLN A 233 16.12 5.05 14.49
CA GLN A 233 16.16 3.63 14.87
C GLN A 233 14.90 2.90 14.39
N ILE A 234 14.91 2.56 13.11
CA ILE A 234 13.94 1.64 12.52
C ILE A 234 14.32 0.21 12.97
N PHE A 235 13.33 -0.57 13.41
CA PHE A 235 13.50 -2.00 13.69
C PHE A 235 14.24 -2.69 12.51
N ASP A 236 15.22 -3.56 12.84
CA ASP A 236 16.15 -4.28 11.94
C ASP A 236 17.56 -3.68 11.72
N GLN A 237 17.92 -2.57 12.35
CA GLN A 237 19.31 -2.04 12.28
C GLN A 237 20.37 -3.03 12.78
N GLN A 238 20.12 -3.74 13.89
CA GLN A 238 21.05 -4.75 14.39
C GLN A 238 21.28 -5.87 13.35
N ALA A 239 20.23 -6.26 12.62
CA ALA A 239 20.36 -7.26 11.55
C ALA A 239 21.17 -6.71 10.37
N ALA A 240 21.00 -5.43 10.01
CA ALA A 240 21.77 -4.78 8.96
C ALA A 240 23.27 -4.64 9.33
N ASP A 241 23.57 -4.27 10.58
CA ASP A 241 24.95 -4.12 11.08
C ASP A 241 25.69 -5.46 11.10
N ILE A 242 25.03 -6.54 11.55
CA ILE A 242 25.59 -7.91 11.53
C ILE A 242 25.93 -8.35 10.10
N VAL A 243 25.07 -8.03 9.12
CA VAL A 243 25.33 -8.34 7.71
C VAL A 243 26.49 -7.50 7.16
N GLU A 244 26.63 -6.22 7.55
CA GLU A 244 27.76 -5.39 7.14
C GLU A 244 29.08 -5.95 7.68
N GLU A 245 29.12 -6.34 8.95
CA GLU A 245 30.30 -6.93 9.58
C GLU A 245 30.71 -8.23 8.89
N GLN A 246 29.74 -9.08 8.55
CA GLN A 246 29.97 -10.32 7.80
C GLN A 246 30.54 -10.06 6.38
N ILE A 247 30.03 -9.05 5.67
CA ILE A 247 30.58 -8.66 4.35
C ILE A 247 32.01 -8.15 4.47
N ARG A 248 32.34 -7.41 5.54
CA ARG A 248 33.70 -6.91 5.78
C ARG A 248 34.67 -8.06 6.07
N THR A 249 34.26 -9.04 6.89
CA THR A 249 35.06 -10.23 7.16
C THR A 249 35.28 -11.08 5.91
N ASP A 250 34.25 -11.27 5.09
CA ASP A 250 34.35 -12.05 3.85
C ASP A 250 35.27 -11.38 2.82
N ARG A 251 35.25 -10.04 2.73
CA ARG A 251 36.17 -9.28 1.87
C ARG A 251 37.61 -9.37 2.37
N ALA A 252 37.82 -9.25 3.68
CA ALA A 252 39.16 -9.33 4.28
C ALA A 252 39.75 -10.75 4.24
N ALA A 253 38.92 -11.79 4.15
CA ALA A 253 39.35 -13.19 4.03
C ALA A 253 39.71 -13.60 2.59
N ASN A 254 39.36 -12.78 1.60
CA ASN A 254 39.59 -13.03 0.17
C ASN A 254 40.76 -12.21 -0.42
N GLU A 255 41.51 -11.51 0.44
CA GLU A 255 42.80 -10.84 0.16
C GLU A 255 43.95 -11.64 0.82
#